data_AF-A0A6J4P3G2-F1
#
_entry.id   AF-A0A6J4P3G2-F1
#
_cell.length_a   1.000
_cell.length_b   1.000
_cell.length_c   1.000
_cell.angle_alpha   90.00
_cell.angle_beta   90.00
_cell.angle_gamma   90.00
#
_symmetry.space_group_name_H-M   'P 1'
#
loop_
_entity.id
_entity.type
_entity.pdbx_description
1 polymer ?
#
loop_
_entity_poly.entity_id
_entity_poly.type
_entity_poly.pdbx_seq_one_letter_code
_entity_poly.pdbx_strand_id
1 'polypeptide(L)'
;MTVARPDPPIRLAVEDASQVPLARSVATRAAARAGLSPAEGETVALVTTELAENLHRHAVGGELLVLPGRGQPDVGRPGGAPRPGLWVVAVDRGPGVAR
;
A
#
# COMPACT_ATOMS: atom_id res chain seq x y z
N MET A 1 17.62 -9.93 -21.68
CA MET A 1 17.10 -8.88 -20.78
C MET A 1 16.71 -9.53 -19.46
N THR A 2 17.50 -9.35 -18.40
CA THR A 2 17.12 -9.81 -17.05
C THR A 2 16.22 -8.75 -16.44
N VAL A 3 14.94 -9.08 -16.20
CA VAL A 3 14.06 -8.21 -15.41
C VAL A 3 14.59 -8.23 -13.99
N ALA A 4 15.00 -7.07 -13.46
CA ALA A 4 15.40 -6.94 -12.07
C ALA A 4 14.25 -7.43 -11.18
N ARG A 5 14.53 -8.29 -10.20
CA ARG A 5 13.50 -8.67 -9.23
C ARG A 5 13.06 -7.43 -8.47
N PRO A 6 11.76 -7.17 -8.34
CA PRO A 6 11.29 -6.09 -7.49
C PRO A 6 11.69 -6.36 -6.04
N ASP A 7 11.89 -5.28 -5.28
CA ASP A 7 12.08 -5.38 -3.83
C ASP A 7 10.90 -6.16 -3.21
N PRO A 8 11.16 -7.03 -2.22
CA PRO A 8 10.10 -7.80 -1.59
C PRO A 8 9.09 -6.85 -0.92
N PRO A 9 7.79 -7.19 -0.96
CA PRO A 9 6.77 -6.39 -0.30
C PRO A 9 6.98 -6.38 1.22
N ILE A 10 6.73 -5.24 1.86
CA ILE A 10 6.56 -5.17 3.32
C ILE A 10 5.20 -5.77 3.64
N ARG A 11 5.18 -6.80 4.49
CA ARG A 11 3.96 -7.50 4.91
C ARG A 11 3.60 -7.10 6.32
N LEU A 12 2.34 -6.78 6.55
CA LEU A 12 1.83 -6.39 7.86
C LEU A 12 0.56 -7.18 8.13
N ALA A 13 0.57 -8.02 9.17
CA ALA A 13 -0.64 -8.64 9.65
C ALA A 13 -1.59 -7.57 10.21
N VAL A 14 -2.88 -7.73 9.94
CA VAL A 14 -3.95 -6.92 10.51
C VAL A 14 -5.01 -7.87 11.07
N GLU A 15 -4.84 -8.18 12.35
CA GLU A 15 -5.63 -9.08 13.18
C GLU A 15 -6.45 -8.29 14.21
N ASP A 16 -5.90 -7.17 14.72
CA ASP A 16 -6.58 -6.30 15.68
C ASP A 16 -6.32 -4.80 15.45
N ALA A 17 -7.13 -3.96 16.09
CA ALA A 17 -7.10 -2.51 15.92
C ALA A 17 -5.75 -1.84 16.28
N SER A 18 -4.95 -2.46 17.16
CA SER A 18 -3.65 -1.90 17.58
C SER A 18 -2.62 -1.85 16.44
N GLN A 19 -2.85 -2.61 15.37
CA GLN A 19 -1.96 -2.69 14.21
C GLN A 19 -2.22 -1.61 13.15
N VAL A 20 -3.38 -0.92 13.22
CA VAL A 20 -3.74 0.16 12.28
C VAL A 20 -2.72 1.32 12.31
N PRO A 21 -2.31 1.87 13.48
CA PRO A 21 -1.31 2.93 13.51
C PRO A 21 0.07 2.50 12.98
N LEU A 22 0.46 1.25 13.25
CA LEU A 22 1.70 0.68 12.73
C LEU A 22 1.65 0.60 11.19
N ALA A 23 0.55 0.11 10.63
CA ALA A 23 0.38 0.01 9.19
C ALA A 23 0.45 1.37 8.50
N ARG A 24 -0.28 2.36 9.03
CA ARG A 24 -0.19 3.75 8.59
C ARG A 24 1.26 4.26 8.60
N SER A 25 1.98 4.11 9.71
CA SER A 25 3.36 4.56 9.86
C SER A 25 4.32 3.88 8.87
N VAL A 26 4.18 2.58 8.65
CA VAL A 26 5.00 1.83 7.70
C VAL A 26 4.74 2.31 6.27
N ALA A 27 3.47 2.48 5.87
CA ALA A 27 3.11 2.93 4.53
C ALA A 27 3.56 4.37 4.26
N THR A 28 3.40 5.29 5.22
CA THR A 28 3.90 6.67 5.08
C THR A 28 5.42 6.71 4.90
N ARG A 29 6.18 5.92 5.67
CA ARG A 29 7.63 5.81 5.50
C ARG A 29 8.01 5.20 4.15
N ALA A 30 7.23 4.22 3.66
CA ALA A 30 7.44 3.64 2.34
C ALA A 30 7.16 4.65 1.21
N ALA A 31 6.10 5.45 1.32
CA ALA A 31 5.79 6.54 0.39
C ALA A 31 6.93 7.57 0.32
N ALA A 32 7.44 8.01 1.48
CA ALA A 32 8.58 8.94 1.52
C ALA A 32 9.83 8.34 0.87
N ARG A 33 10.16 7.07 1.14
CA ARG A 33 11.28 6.38 0.48
C ARG A 33 11.09 6.20 -1.02
N ALA A 34 9.85 6.05 -1.47
CA ALA A 34 9.51 5.99 -2.88
C ALA A 34 9.51 7.37 -3.56
N GLY A 35 9.72 8.47 -2.81
CA GLY A 35 9.80 9.82 -3.37
C GLY A 35 8.45 10.47 -3.64
N LEU A 36 7.37 9.99 -3.00
CA LEU A 36 6.06 10.64 -3.04
C LEU A 36 6.13 11.98 -2.27
N SER A 37 5.34 12.95 -2.74
CA SER A 37 5.18 14.23 -2.07
C SER A 37 4.49 14.08 -0.70
N PRO A 38 4.59 15.08 0.20
CA PRO A 38 3.90 15.05 1.48
C PRO A 38 2.38 14.82 1.35
N ALA A 39 1.73 15.48 0.38
CA ALA A 39 0.28 15.33 0.14
C ALA A 39 -0.10 13.92 -0.35
N GLU A 40 0.74 13.33 -1.23
CA GLU A 40 0.57 11.93 -1.64
C GLU A 40 0.80 10.98 -0.45
N GLY A 41 1.76 11.30 0.43
CA GLY A 41 2.02 10.56 1.67
C GLY A 41 0.85 10.59 2.65
N GLU A 42 0.15 11.71 2.78
CA GLU A 42 -1.08 11.84 3.57
C GLU A 42 -2.21 10.99 2.99
N THR A 43 -2.34 10.98 1.65
CA THR A 43 -3.31 10.13 0.95
C THR A 43 -3.01 8.65 1.19
N VAL A 44 -1.75 8.23 1.08
CA VAL A 44 -1.31 6.87 1.43
C VAL A 44 -1.66 6.55 2.88
N ALA A 45 -1.41 7.47 3.81
CA ALA A 45 -1.69 7.27 5.22
C ALA A 45 -3.20 7.04 5.47
N LEU A 46 -4.07 7.85 4.84
CA LEU A 46 -5.52 7.71 4.92
C LEU A 46 -5.98 6.37 4.34
N VAL A 47 -5.63 6.07 3.08
CA VAL A 47 -6.04 4.83 2.40
C VAL A 47 -5.56 3.59 3.17
N THR A 48 -4.32 3.61 3.67
CA THR A 48 -3.79 2.50 4.47
C THR A 48 -4.58 2.31 5.77
N THR A 49 -4.98 3.41 6.40
CA THR A 49 -5.80 3.37 7.63
C THR A 49 -7.14 2.69 7.33
N GLU A 50 -7.85 3.14 6.29
CA GLU A 50 -9.15 2.56 5.89
C GLU A 50 -9.04 1.08 5.49
N LEU A 51 -7.99 0.70 4.75
CA LEU A 51 -7.76 -0.70 4.38
C LEU A 51 -7.49 -1.57 5.62
N ALA A 52 -6.67 -1.10 6.56
CA ALA A 52 -6.38 -1.82 7.79
C ALA A 52 -7.63 -1.94 8.68
N GLU A 53 -8.38 -0.85 8.82
CA GLU A 53 -9.61 -0.85 9.59
C GLU A 53 -10.68 -1.78 8.98
N ASN A 54 -10.80 -1.81 7.66
CA ASN A 54 -11.72 -2.71 6.99
C ASN A 54 -11.32 -4.17 7.17
N LEU A 55 -10.04 -4.51 7.08
CA LEU A 55 -9.55 -5.84 7.41
C LEU A 55 -9.89 -6.20 8.86
N HIS A 56 -9.59 -5.34 9.81
CA HIS A 56 -9.87 -5.61 11.22
C HIS A 56 -11.38 -5.78 11.51
N ARG A 57 -12.24 -4.93 10.94
CA ARG A 57 -13.69 -4.94 11.24
C ARG A 57 -14.46 -6.03 10.52
N HIS A 58 -14.01 -6.43 9.33
CA HIS A 58 -14.82 -7.23 8.42
C HIS A 58 -14.16 -8.55 7.99
N ALA A 59 -12.84 -8.66 8.05
CA ALA A 59 -12.14 -9.90 7.74
C ALA A 59 -12.00 -10.79 8.98
N VAL A 60 -11.86 -12.10 8.79
CA VAL A 60 -11.47 -13.06 9.85
C VAL A 60 -9.94 -13.08 10.00
N GLY A 61 -9.31 -11.92 9.77
CA GLY A 61 -7.86 -11.74 9.62
C GLY A 61 -7.42 -11.45 8.19
N GLY A 62 -6.24 -10.86 8.05
CA GLY A 62 -5.69 -10.50 6.75
C GLY A 62 -4.31 -9.86 6.86
N GLU A 63 -3.77 -9.43 5.72
CA GLU A 63 -2.51 -8.70 5.69
C GLU A 63 -2.56 -7.54 4.70
N LEU A 64 -1.76 -6.51 4.99
CA LEU A 64 -1.42 -5.46 4.04
C LEU A 64 -0.07 -5.76 3.41
N LEU A 65 0.00 -5.58 2.09
CA LEU A 65 1.22 -5.61 1.31
C LEU A 65 1.54 -4.19 0.85
N VAL A 66 2.71 -3.68 1.23
CA VAL A 66 3.21 -2.38 0.80
C VAL A 66 4.45 -2.60 -0.08
N LEU A 67 4.38 -2.15 -1.33
CA LEU A 67 5.44 -2.38 -2.31
C LEU A 67 5.64 -1.20 -3.26
N PRO A 68 6.88 -0.97 -3.74
CA PRO A 68 7.14 0.05 -4.74
C PRO A 68 6.27 -0.17 -5.98
N GLY A 69 5.69 0.92 -6.47
CA GLY A 69 4.90 0.96 -7.68
C GLY A 69 5.46 1.95 -8.69
N ARG A 70 4.90 1.90 -9.89
CA ARG A 70 5.03 2.99 -10.85
C ARG A 70 3.64 3.59 -11.02
N GLY A 71 3.53 4.88 -10.75
CA GLY A 71 2.33 5.64 -11.05
C GLY A 71 2.12 5.74 -12.56
N GLN A 72 0.94 6.20 -12.95
CA GLN A 72 0.60 6.37 -14.35
C GLN A 72 1.60 7.32 -15.05
N PRO A 73 2.01 7.03 -16.30
CA PRO A 73 2.87 7.93 -17.06
C PRO A 73 2.25 9.32 -17.09
N ASP A 74 3.05 10.32 -16.75
CA ASP A 74 2.62 11.71 -16.81
C ASP A 74 2.66 12.16 -18.28
N VAL A 75 1.49 12.18 -18.92
CA VAL A 75 1.33 12.56 -20.33
C VAL A 75 1.77 14.00 -20.58
N GLY A 76 1.86 14.84 -19.55
CA GLY A 76 2.33 16.22 -19.62
C GLY A 76 3.85 16.40 -19.45
N ARG A 77 4.60 15.35 -19.12
CA ARG A 77 6.05 15.44 -18.89
C ARG A 77 6.84 14.97 -20.12
N PRO A 78 7.71 15.81 -20.72
CA PRO A 78 8.60 15.37 -21.79
C PRO A 78 9.43 14.17 -21.35
N GLY A 79 9.33 13.06 -22.09
CA GLY A 79 10.01 11.80 -21.77
C GLY A 79 9.16 10.74 -21.06
N GLY A 80 7.90 11.03 -20.69
CA GLY A 80 6.88 10.03 -20.32
C GLY A 80 7.26 9.03 -19.22
N ALA A 81 8.32 9.31 -18.45
CA ALA A 81 8.82 8.37 -17.45
C ALA A 81 7.74 8.16 -16.37
N PRO A 82 7.44 6.91 -15.99
CA PRO A 82 6.46 6.64 -14.94
C PRO A 82 6.86 7.35 -13.65
N ARG A 83 5.90 8.00 -12.99
CA ARG A 83 6.15 8.60 -11.68
C ARG A 83 6.42 7.50 -10.64
N PRO A 84 7.25 7.75 -9.62
CA PRO A 84 7.34 6.85 -8.48
C PRO A 84 5.96 6.64 -7.86
N GLY A 85 5.66 5.43 -7.42
CA GLY A 85 4.38 5.09 -6.85
C GLY A 85 4.52 4.10 -5.70
N LEU A 86 3.40 3.85 -5.03
CA LEU A 86 3.30 2.84 -3.97
C LEU A 86 2.01 2.05 -4.20
N TRP A 87 2.10 0.73 -4.12
CA TRP A 87 0.92 -0.12 -4.02
C TRP A 87 0.70 -0.45 -2.54
N VAL A 88 -0.54 -0.29 -2.10
CA VAL A 88 -1.02 -0.78 -0.80
C VAL A 88 -2.15 -1.75 -1.12
N VAL A 89 -1.93 -3.02 -0.86
CA VAL A 89 -2.87 -4.09 -1.19
C VAL A 89 -3.36 -4.74 0.10
N ALA A 90 -4.67 -4.81 0.27
CA ALA A 90 -5.30 -5.59 1.33
C ALA A 90 -5.61 -7.00 0.84
N VAL A 91 -5.18 -7.99 1.62
CA VAL A 91 -5.48 -9.40 1.40
C VAL A 91 -6.35 -9.89 2.56
N ASP A 92 -7.64 -10.02 2.27
CA ASP A 92 -8.64 -10.58 3.18
C ASP A 92 -8.54 -12.12 3.17
N ARG A 93 -8.47 -12.75 4.35
CA ARG A 93 -8.45 -14.21 4.52
C ARG A 93 -9.78 -14.78 5.04
N GLY A 94 -10.84 -13.98 5.04
CA GLY A 94 -12.20 -14.39 5.35
C GLY A 94 -12.76 -15.40 4.33
N PRO A 95 -13.96 -15.95 4.59
CA PRO A 95 -14.58 -17.02 3.80
C PRO A 95 -14.94 -16.63 2.34
N GLY A 96 -14.62 -15.40 1.92
CA GLY A 96 -15.03 -14.83 0.63
C GLY A 96 -16.47 -14.31 0.65
N VAL A 97 -16.93 -13.79 -0.49
CA VAL A 97 -18.32 -13.35 -0.69
C VAL A 97 -19.21 -14.60 -0.85
N ALA A 98 -19.41 -15.35 0.23
CA ALA A 98 -20.46 -16.36 0.26
C ALA A 98 -21.81 -15.63 0.14
N ARG A 99 -22.50 -15.84 -0.99
CA ARG A 99 -23.89 -15.43 -1.19
C ARG A 99 -24.83 -16.44 -0.55
#